data_AF-A0A7H9BV28-F1
#
_entry.id   AF-A0A7H9BV28-F1
#
_cell.length_a   1.000
_cell.length_b   1.000
_cell.length_c   1.000
_cell.angle_alpha   90.00
_cell.angle_beta   90.00
_cell.angle_gamma   90.00
#
_symmetry.space_group_name_H-M   'P 1'
#
loop_
_entity.id
_entity.type
_entity.pdbx_description
1 polymer ?
#
loop_
_entity_poly.entity_id
_entity_poly.type
_entity_poly.pdbx_seq_one_letter_code
_entity_poly.pdbx_strand_id
1 'polypeptide(L)'
;MRGAVSICTMAMALPAMAAALTAGMPNEDKAATLIPLSADPNADDAAYVQTRCRDFVQATIAVGMVLRSNPVTGRDEKRGDSVRWALEVDTVKSFPLASPMTETSFTKAYLDAFGGFDVHQPEPTATIYAQDKASCAPLLRFYE
;
A
#
# COMPACT_ATOMS: atom_id res chain seq x y z
N MET A 1 -1.28 60.67 -37.85
CA MET A 1 0.00 59.96 -38.08
C MET A 1 0.16 58.92 -36.97
N ARG A 2 0.52 57.68 -37.33
CA ARG A 2 1.36 56.69 -36.61
C ARG A 2 1.25 56.72 -35.06
N GLY A 3 0.68 55.73 -34.37
CA GLY A 3 1.00 54.31 -34.44
C GLY A 3 2.12 53.98 -33.44
N ALA A 4 1.79 53.27 -32.35
CA ALA A 4 2.72 52.40 -31.63
C ALA A 4 1.92 51.44 -30.72
N VAL A 5 1.94 50.19 -31.14
CA VAL A 5 1.48 48.98 -30.44
C VAL A 5 2.30 48.82 -29.16
N SER A 6 1.66 48.55 -28.02
CA SER A 6 2.33 48.03 -26.83
C SER A 6 1.77 46.64 -26.54
N ILE A 7 2.52 45.63 -26.97
CA ILE A 7 2.40 44.25 -26.50
C ILE A 7 3.46 44.11 -25.41
N CYS A 8 3.02 43.89 -24.18
CA CYS A 8 3.80 43.18 -23.19
C CYS A 8 2.97 42.00 -22.69
N THR A 9 3.23 40.90 -23.38
CA THR A 9 2.91 39.52 -23.04
C THR A 9 3.62 39.08 -21.75
N MET A 10 2.93 38.20 -21.02
CA MET A 10 3.41 37.24 -20.01
C MET A 10 3.70 37.71 -18.58
N ALA A 11 2.78 37.36 -17.68
CA ALA A 11 3.09 36.62 -16.45
C ALA A 11 1.96 35.59 -16.27
N MET A 12 2.27 34.29 -16.40
CA MET A 12 2.44 33.35 -15.27
C MET A 12 1.20 33.32 -14.36
N ALA A 13 0.56 32.20 -14.00
CA ALA A 13 0.75 30.78 -14.24
C ALA A 13 -0.55 30.12 -13.75
N LEU A 14 -0.92 28.98 -14.34
CA LEU A 14 -1.95 28.10 -13.79
C LEU A 14 -1.60 27.70 -12.34
N PRO A 15 -2.59 27.64 -11.44
CA PRO A 15 -2.84 26.35 -10.80
C PRO A 15 -4.33 26.16 -10.46
N ALA A 16 -5.17 25.90 -11.47
CA ALA A 16 -6.52 25.38 -11.22
C ALA A 16 -6.62 23.85 -11.34
N MET A 17 -5.57 23.18 -11.84
CA MET A 17 -5.58 21.73 -12.11
C MET A 17 -4.93 20.86 -11.02
N ALA A 18 -4.40 21.45 -9.95
CA ALA A 18 -3.85 20.67 -8.82
C ALA A 18 -4.89 20.36 -7.71
N ALA A 19 -6.00 21.11 -7.66
CA ALA A 19 -7.06 20.90 -6.66
C ALA A 19 -8.08 19.83 -7.07
N ALA A 20 -8.03 19.33 -8.31
CA ALA A 20 -8.96 18.32 -8.82
C ALA A 20 -8.51 16.86 -8.55
N LEU A 21 -7.30 16.65 -8.00
CA LEU A 21 -6.79 15.31 -7.67
C LEU A 21 -7.00 14.91 -6.20
N THR A 22 -7.56 15.80 -5.36
CA THR A 22 -7.76 15.54 -3.93
C THR A 22 -9.22 15.54 -3.49
N ALA A 23 -10.17 15.82 -4.39
CA ALA A 23 -11.59 15.65 -4.14
C ALA A 23 -12.02 14.18 -4.37
N GLY A 24 -11.27 13.24 -3.79
CA GLY A 24 -11.82 11.93 -3.49
C GLY A 24 -12.84 12.13 -2.40
N MET A 25 -14.11 11.90 -2.71
CA MET A 25 -15.20 11.90 -1.72
C MET A 25 -14.74 11.08 -0.51
N PRO A 26 -14.89 11.57 0.75
CA PRO A 26 -14.61 10.75 1.91
C PRO A 26 -15.61 9.60 1.84
N ASN A 27 -15.13 8.43 1.42
CA ASN A 27 -15.92 7.22 1.53
C ASN A 27 -15.99 6.97 3.04
N GLU A 28 -17.11 7.37 3.64
CA GLU A 28 -17.43 7.30 5.07
C GLU A 28 -17.61 5.86 5.57
N ASP A 29 -17.14 4.86 4.83
CA ASP A 29 -16.69 3.64 5.47
C ASP A 29 -15.35 3.98 6.12
N LYS A 30 -15.42 4.38 7.40
CA LYS A 30 -14.32 4.17 8.35
C LYS A 30 -13.59 2.93 7.87
N ALA A 31 -12.33 3.07 7.42
CA ALA A 31 -11.47 1.93 7.17
C ALA A 31 -11.74 0.96 8.29
N ALA A 32 -12.46 -0.14 8.00
CA ALA A 32 -12.96 -1.04 9.02
C ALA A 32 -11.71 -1.40 9.79
N THR A 33 -11.58 -0.86 11.01
CA THR A 33 -10.28 -0.72 11.65
C THR A 33 -9.75 -2.13 11.70
N LEU A 34 -8.73 -2.41 10.89
CA LEU A 34 -8.28 -3.77 10.74
C LEU A 34 -7.92 -4.22 12.14
N ILE A 35 -8.67 -5.22 12.62
CA ILE A 35 -8.32 -5.91 13.85
C ILE A 35 -7.34 -7.01 13.49
N PRO A 36 -6.47 -7.39 14.43
CA PRO A 36 -5.52 -8.47 14.20
C PRO A 36 -6.25 -9.73 13.76
N LEU A 37 -5.71 -10.46 12.79
CA LEU A 37 -6.37 -11.61 12.19
C LEU A 37 -6.70 -12.69 13.22
N SER A 38 -5.86 -12.85 14.25
CA SER A 38 -6.10 -13.78 15.37
C SER A 38 -7.29 -13.42 16.27
N ALA A 39 -7.79 -12.19 16.19
CA ALA A 39 -8.94 -11.69 16.92
C ALA A 39 -10.15 -11.42 16.01
N ASP A 40 -10.04 -11.71 14.71
CA ASP A 40 -11.10 -11.48 13.74
C ASP A 40 -12.23 -12.52 13.91
N PRO A 41 -13.51 -12.12 13.97
CA PRO A 41 -14.63 -13.06 14.06
C PRO A 41 -14.67 -14.11 12.94
N ASN A 42 -14.04 -13.83 11.79
CA ASN A 42 -13.98 -14.74 10.66
C ASN A 42 -12.64 -15.51 10.58
N ALA A 43 -11.82 -15.50 11.64
CA ALA A 43 -10.51 -16.17 11.67
C ALA A 43 -10.58 -17.71 11.47
N ASP A 44 -11.76 -18.31 11.68
CA ASP A 44 -11.99 -19.74 11.46
C ASP A 44 -12.33 -20.06 9.98
N ASP A 45 -12.64 -19.06 9.15
CA ASP A 45 -12.87 -19.24 7.72
C ASP A 45 -11.54 -19.22 6.94
N ALA A 46 -11.16 -20.37 6.42
CA ALA A 46 -9.91 -20.53 5.67
C ALA A 46 -9.82 -19.66 4.40
N ALA A 47 -10.94 -19.44 3.69
CA ALA A 47 -10.96 -18.59 2.50
C ALA A 47 -10.81 -17.11 2.89
N TYR A 48 -11.47 -16.70 3.97
CA TYR A 48 -11.31 -15.36 4.54
C TYR A 48 -9.87 -15.10 4.98
N VAL A 49 -9.29 -16.00 5.77
CA VAL A 49 -7.91 -15.90 6.29
C VAL A 49 -6.90 -15.85 5.14
N GLN A 50 -7.02 -16.72 4.14
CA GLN A 50 -6.11 -16.71 2.98
C GLN A 50 -6.26 -15.43 2.15
N THR A 51 -7.48 -14.89 2.01
CA THR A 51 -7.70 -13.59 1.35
C THR A 51 -7.03 -12.46 2.11
N ARG A 52 -7.22 -12.39 3.44
CA ARG A 52 -6.55 -11.41 4.31
C ARG A 52 -5.03 -11.51 4.23
N CYS A 53 -4.48 -12.73 4.29
CA CYS A 53 -3.03 -12.94 4.23
C CYS A 53 -2.43 -12.64 2.85
N ARG A 54 -3.13 -12.94 1.75
CA ARG A 54 -2.71 -12.52 0.41
C ARG A 54 -2.63 -11.00 0.32
N ASP A 55 -3.67 -10.31 0.76
CA ASP A 55 -3.76 -8.86 0.66
C ASP A 55 -2.77 -8.15 1.61
N PHE A 56 -2.49 -8.75 2.77
CA PHE A 56 -1.39 -8.37 3.65
C PHE A 56 -0.02 -8.44 2.95
N VAL A 57 0.27 -9.55 2.25
CA VAL A 57 1.51 -9.71 1.47
C VAL A 57 1.58 -8.67 0.36
N GLN A 58 0.50 -8.43 -0.37
CA GLN A 58 0.47 -7.42 -1.43
C GLN A 58 0.70 -5.99 -0.89
N ALA A 59 0.06 -5.65 0.23
CA ALA A 59 0.31 -4.38 0.89
C ALA A 59 1.79 -4.29 1.29
N THR A 60 2.36 -5.34 1.89
CA THR A 60 3.78 -5.39 2.28
C THR A 60 4.73 -5.23 1.09
N ILE A 61 4.40 -5.82 -0.07
CA ILE A 61 5.14 -5.61 -1.33
C ILE A 61 5.11 -4.14 -1.73
N ALA A 62 3.94 -3.51 -1.73
CA ALA A 62 3.78 -2.10 -2.09
C ALA A 62 4.58 -1.19 -1.14
N VAL A 63 4.57 -1.47 0.16
CA VAL A 63 5.42 -0.79 1.14
C VAL A 63 6.90 -0.92 0.78
N GLY A 64 7.37 -2.14 0.48
CA GLY A 64 8.75 -2.37 0.08
C GLY A 64 9.15 -1.56 -1.17
N MET A 65 8.24 -1.42 -2.15
CA MET A 65 8.48 -0.58 -3.33
C MET A 65 8.58 0.91 -2.97
N VAL A 66 7.73 1.40 -2.07
CA VAL A 66 7.78 2.80 -1.59
C VAL A 66 9.07 3.05 -0.81
N LEU A 67 9.45 2.16 0.11
CA LEU A 67 10.67 2.28 0.91
C LEU A 67 11.94 2.32 0.04
N ARG A 68 12.00 1.47 -1.01
CA ARG A 68 13.10 1.47 -1.99
C ARG A 68 13.12 2.68 -2.90
N SER A 69 12.01 3.40 -3.03
CA SER A 69 11.92 4.56 -3.92
C SER A 69 12.69 5.74 -3.34
N ASN A 70 13.64 6.26 -4.11
CA ASN A 70 14.45 7.41 -3.74
C ASN A 70 14.33 8.48 -4.82
N PRO A 71 13.83 9.69 -4.51
CA PRO A 71 13.64 10.73 -5.52
C PRO A 71 14.95 11.27 -6.13
N VAL A 72 16.10 11.03 -5.48
CA VAL A 72 17.42 11.50 -5.95
C VAL A 72 18.14 10.44 -6.76
N THR A 73 18.14 9.18 -6.30
CA THR A 73 18.91 8.08 -6.94
C THR A 73 18.04 7.07 -7.68
N GLY A 74 16.72 7.28 -7.72
CA GLY A 74 15.75 6.35 -8.32
C GLY A 74 15.36 5.23 -7.35
N ARG A 75 16.28 4.30 -7.09
CA ARG A 75 16.08 3.20 -6.14
C ARG A 75 17.27 3.00 -5.21
N ASP A 76 16.98 2.59 -3.99
CA ASP A 76 17.96 2.14 -3.01
C ASP A 76 17.53 0.77 -2.48
N GLU A 77 18.16 -0.29 -2.98
CA GLU A 77 17.82 -1.68 -2.64
C GLU A 77 18.06 -2.02 -1.17
N LYS A 78 18.87 -1.23 -0.45
CA LYS A 78 19.09 -1.44 1.00
C LYS A 78 17.90 -1.00 1.84
N ARG A 79 17.03 -0.15 1.29
CA ARG A 79 15.82 0.34 1.98
C ARG A 79 14.68 -0.64 1.76
N GLY A 80 13.94 -0.99 2.81
CA GLY A 80 12.85 -1.98 2.71
C GLY A 80 13.31 -3.44 2.68
N ASP A 81 14.57 -3.74 3.02
CA ASP A 81 15.07 -5.12 3.14
C ASP A 81 14.28 -5.97 4.15
N SER A 82 13.77 -5.35 5.22
CA SER A 82 12.97 -6.04 6.25
C SER A 82 11.64 -6.62 5.72
N VAL A 83 11.12 -6.05 4.61
CA VAL A 83 9.86 -6.44 3.97
C VAL A 83 10.10 -7.12 2.63
N ARG A 84 11.37 -7.34 2.24
CA ARG A 84 11.74 -7.97 0.97
C ARG A 84 11.26 -9.41 0.85
N TRP A 85 11.14 -10.11 1.98
CA TRP A 85 10.57 -11.47 2.05
C TRP A 85 9.21 -11.57 1.34
N ALA A 86 8.41 -10.51 1.32
CA ALA A 86 7.08 -10.53 0.71
C ALA A 86 7.14 -10.69 -0.83
N LEU A 87 8.23 -10.28 -1.47
CA LEU A 87 8.44 -10.48 -2.91
C LEU A 87 8.77 -11.95 -3.26
N GLU A 88 9.26 -12.71 -2.29
CA GLU A 88 9.67 -14.09 -2.47
C GLU A 88 8.50 -15.07 -2.28
N VAL A 89 7.34 -14.57 -1.83
CA VAL A 89 6.13 -15.38 -1.59
C VAL A 89 5.48 -15.79 -2.91
N ASP A 90 5.33 -17.09 -3.11
CA ASP A 90 4.48 -17.66 -4.15
C ASP A 90 3.02 -17.56 -3.70
N THR A 91 2.35 -16.48 -4.15
CA THR A 91 0.98 -16.18 -3.73
C THR A 91 -0.04 -17.25 -4.13
N VAL A 92 0.19 -17.97 -5.23
CA VAL A 92 -0.71 -19.02 -5.72
C VAL A 92 -0.61 -20.26 -4.83
N LYS A 93 0.62 -20.67 -4.48
CA LYS A 93 0.83 -21.80 -3.56
C LYS A 93 0.48 -21.47 -2.12
N SER A 94 0.68 -20.22 -1.70
CA SER A 94 0.42 -19.78 -0.32
C SER A 94 -1.07 -19.62 -0.04
N PHE A 95 -1.85 -19.14 -1.01
CA PHE A 95 -3.24 -18.72 -0.80
C PHE A 95 -4.21 -19.29 -1.85
N PRO A 96 -4.29 -20.62 -2.04
CA PRO A 96 -5.14 -21.23 -3.08
C PRO A 96 -6.65 -20.99 -2.90
N LEU A 97 -7.11 -20.64 -1.68
CA LEU A 97 -8.52 -20.37 -1.37
C LEU A 97 -8.85 -18.89 -1.33
N ALA A 98 -7.89 -17.98 -1.59
CA ALA A 98 -8.14 -16.55 -1.53
C ALA A 98 -9.15 -16.11 -2.61
N SER A 99 -10.21 -15.41 -2.21
CA SER A 99 -11.20 -14.84 -3.13
C SER A 99 -10.53 -13.84 -4.07
N PRO A 100 -10.85 -13.83 -5.37
CA PRO A 100 -10.22 -12.92 -6.34
C PRO A 100 -10.21 -11.45 -5.88
N MET A 101 -9.14 -10.71 -6.21
CA MET A 101 -8.98 -9.30 -5.80
C MET A 101 -10.12 -8.38 -6.24
N THR A 102 -10.90 -8.79 -7.25
CA THR A 102 -12.07 -8.06 -7.76
C THR A 102 -13.30 -8.17 -6.86
N GLU A 103 -13.35 -9.17 -5.97
CA GLU A 103 -14.52 -9.45 -5.12
C GLU A 103 -14.35 -8.88 -3.71
N THR A 104 -13.16 -9.02 -3.12
CA THR A 104 -12.85 -8.48 -1.80
C THR A 104 -11.37 -8.16 -1.72
N SER A 105 -11.03 -6.93 -1.35
CA SER A 105 -9.63 -6.50 -1.16
C SER A 105 -9.45 -5.74 0.15
N PHE A 106 -8.62 -6.31 1.03
CA PHE A 106 -8.14 -5.69 2.25
C PHE A 106 -6.83 -4.91 2.04
N THR A 107 -6.26 -4.93 0.83
CA THR A 107 -4.94 -4.34 0.54
C THR A 107 -4.90 -2.85 0.90
N LYS A 108 -5.94 -2.09 0.56
CA LYS A 108 -6.04 -0.68 0.94
C LYS A 108 -6.13 -0.50 2.46
N ALA A 109 -6.93 -1.32 3.14
CA ALA A 109 -7.05 -1.26 4.59
C ALA A 109 -5.71 -1.54 5.28
N TYR A 110 -4.91 -2.50 4.77
CA TYR A 110 -3.57 -2.76 5.27
C TYR A 110 -2.62 -1.59 5.03
N LEU A 111 -2.64 -1.00 3.84
CA LEU A 111 -1.83 0.18 3.53
C LEU A 111 -2.18 1.35 4.45
N ASP A 112 -3.47 1.60 4.67
CA ASP A 112 -3.94 2.66 5.57
C ASP A 112 -3.53 2.35 7.03
N ALA A 113 -3.60 1.07 7.46
CA ALA A 113 -3.28 0.65 8.82
C ALA A 113 -1.77 0.62 9.13
N PHE A 114 -0.92 0.32 8.14
CA PHE A 114 0.53 0.37 8.31
C PHE A 114 1.05 1.80 8.57
N GLY A 115 0.29 2.82 8.16
CA GLY A 115 0.58 4.23 8.41
C GLY A 115 1.64 4.82 7.48
N GLY A 116 2.07 6.04 7.80
CA GLY A 116 3.13 6.73 7.07
C GLY A 116 4.49 6.09 7.35
N PHE A 117 5.14 5.57 6.31
CA PHE A 117 6.49 5.01 6.42
C PHE A 117 7.51 6.12 6.47
N ASP A 118 8.22 6.22 7.60
CA ASP A 118 9.48 6.95 7.58
C ASP A 118 10.49 6.11 6.79
N VAL A 119 11.14 6.78 5.84
CA VAL A 119 12.26 6.28 5.03
C VAL A 119 13.35 5.59 5.87
N HIS A 120 13.53 6.02 7.12
CA HIS A 120 14.52 5.49 8.04
C HIS A 120 14.03 4.32 8.91
N GLN A 121 12.75 3.94 8.82
CA GLN A 121 12.23 2.80 9.56
C GLN A 121 12.53 1.50 8.82
N PRO A 122 13.05 0.47 9.52
CA PRO A 122 13.35 -0.79 8.90
C PRO A 122 12.06 -1.45 8.42
N GLU A 123 10.98 -1.48 9.20
CA GLU A 123 9.70 -2.14 8.92
C GLU A 123 8.49 -1.30 9.36
N PRO A 124 7.24 -1.64 8.95
CA PRO A 124 6.03 -0.99 9.46
C PRO A 124 5.93 -1.10 10.99
N THR A 125 5.75 0.04 11.68
CA THR A 125 5.65 0.09 13.14
C THR A 125 4.25 -0.21 13.67
N ALA A 126 3.25 -0.26 12.79
CA ALA A 126 1.89 -0.59 13.16
C ALA A 126 1.83 -2.00 13.79
N THR A 127 1.25 -2.10 14.98
CA THR A 127 1.16 -3.37 15.73
C THR A 127 0.51 -4.49 14.92
N ILE A 128 -0.46 -4.15 14.08
CA ILE A 128 -1.13 -5.10 13.18
C ILE A 128 -0.18 -5.75 12.17
N TYR A 129 0.88 -5.06 11.73
CA TYR A 129 1.86 -5.66 10.83
C TYR A 129 2.52 -6.89 11.46
N ALA A 130 3.03 -6.75 12.69
CA ALA A 130 3.70 -7.85 13.37
C ALA A 130 2.73 -9.00 13.71
N GLN A 131 1.51 -8.68 14.12
CA GLN A 131 0.49 -9.67 14.49
C GLN A 131 -0.01 -10.46 13.28
N ASP A 132 -0.31 -9.79 12.17
CA ASP A 132 -0.81 -10.46 10.97
C ASP A 132 0.33 -11.16 10.22
N LYS A 133 1.56 -10.65 10.26
CA LYS A 133 2.75 -11.38 9.78
C LYS A 133 2.89 -12.72 10.49
N ALA A 134 2.77 -12.73 11.82
CA ALA A 134 2.84 -13.96 12.61
C ALA A 134 1.67 -14.91 12.30
N SER A 135 0.46 -14.36 12.16
CA SER A 135 -0.76 -15.14 11.85
C SER A 135 -0.71 -15.78 10.46
N CYS A 136 -0.14 -15.09 9.48
CA CYS A 136 -0.03 -15.57 8.10
C CYS A 136 1.19 -16.46 7.84
N ALA A 137 2.23 -16.41 8.69
CA ALA A 137 3.48 -17.14 8.52
C ALA A 137 3.32 -18.64 8.20
N PRO A 138 2.41 -19.40 8.84
CA PRO A 138 2.23 -20.83 8.54
C PRO A 138 1.78 -21.13 7.10
N LEU A 139 1.10 -20.17 6.46
CA LEU A 139 0.55 -20.30 5.11
C LEU A 139 1.58 -19.99 4.02
N LEU A 140 2.65 -19.26 4.36
CA LEU A 140 3.60 -18.77 3.37
C LEU A 140 4.35 -19.92 2.70
N ARG A 141 4.39 -19.87 1.38
CA ARG A 141 5.23 -20.68 0.50
C ARG A 141 6.04 -19.71 -0.34
N PHE A 142 7.33 -20.00 -0.50
CA PHE A 142 8.25 -19.16 -1.24
C PHE A 142 8.56 -19.81 -2.59
N TYR A 143 8.95 -19.01 -3.58
CA TYR A 143 9.48 -19.55 -4.83
C TYR A 143 10.73 -20.39 -4.55
N GLU A 144 10.80 -21.58 -5.17
CA GLU A 144 11.96 -22.48 -5.11
C GLU A 144 13.04 -22.08 -6.12
#